data_AF-A0A7W1TAG3-F1
#
_entry.id   AF-A0A7W1TAG3-F1
#
_cell.length_a   1.000
_cell.length_b   1.000
_cell.length_c   1.000
_cell.angle_alpha   90.00
_cell.angle_beta   90.00
_cell.angle_gamma   90.00
#
_symmetry.space_group_name_H-M   'P 1'
#
loop_
_entity.id
_entity.type
_entity.pdbx_description
1 polymer ?
#
loop_
_entity_poly.entity_id
_entity_poly.type
_entity_poly.pdbx_seq_one_letter_code
_entity_poly.pdbx_strand_id
1 'polypeptide(L)'
;MTEHWRTDTCESWAADFSHGDGVKLFPGPVAEHAQQILGILLTAACAAGGREPGVLSDEDLKTALLGEVARLQLDPEVRPYVPSLVRAFLTDLQAQGRLAEGAARGRYVGALKEAFLAAGGKPATFVRPAEKLGRNELCPCGSGKKFKKCCMGK
;
A
#
# COMPACT_ATOMS: atom_id res chain seq x y z
N MET A 1 23.64 16.49 10.53
CA MET A 1 22.25 16.92 10.82
C MET A 1 21.35 15.79 10.34
N THR A 2 20.77 15.10 11.32
CA THR A 2 20.66 13.64 11.37
C THR A 2 19.32 13.14 10.85
N GLU A 3 19.30 11.88 10.39
CA GLU A 3 18.12 11.14 9.88
C GLU A 3 16.81 11.44 10.60
N HIS A 4 16.87 11.63 11.92
CA HIS A 4 15.74 11.97 12.78
C HIS A 4 14.98 13.23 12.35
N TRP A 5 15.66 14.30 11.94
CA TRP A 5 14.99 15.53 11.47
C TRP A 5 14.24 15.30 10.15
N ARG A 6 14.80 14.48 9.26
CA ARG A 6 14.15 14.13 7.99
C ARG A 6 12.86 13.36 8.24
N THR A 7 12.89 12.37 9.12
CA THR A 7 11.70 11.62 9.50
C THR A 7 10.65 12.51 10.15
N ASP A 8 11.03 13.34 11.12
CA ASP A 8 10.13 14.29 11.79
C ASP A 8 9.46 15.26 10.79
N THR A 9 10.23 15.77 9.82
CA THR A 9 9.70 16.63 8.75
C THR A 9 8.71 15.89 7.86
N CYS A 10 9.01 14.65 7.47
CA CYS A 10 8.12 13.82 6.66
C CYS A 10 6.79 13.53 7.37
N GLU A 11 6.86 13.20 8.66
CA GLU A 11 5.67 12.95 9.48
C GLU A 11 4.85 14.22 9.69
N SER A 12 5.50 15.35 9.94
CA SER A 12 4.85 16.65 10.09
C SER A 12 4.10 17.06 8.81
N TRP A 13 4.71 16.89 7.64
CA TRP A 13 4.07 17.21 6.35
C TRP A 13 2.89 16.29 6.06
N ALA A 14 3.02 14.99 6.36
CA ALA A 14 1.92 14.04 6.21
C ALA A 14 0.74 14.38 7.13
N ALA A 15 1.04 14.77 8.38
CA ALA A 15 0.02 15.21 9.34
C ALA A 15 -0.68 16.50 8.89
N ASP A 16 0.06 17.48 8.37
CA ASP A 16 -0.50 18.74 7.87
C ASP A 16 -1.55 18.49 6.77
N PHE A 17 -1.24 17.61 5.82
CA PHE A 17 -2.20 17.21 4.77
C PHE A 17 -3.39 16.43 5.31
N SER A 18 -3.17 15.48 6.24
CA SER A 18 -4.25 14.64 6.78
C SER A 18 -5.23 15.42 7.67
N HIS A 19 -4.86 16.60 8.17
CA HIS A 19 -5.75 17.50 8.89
C HIS A 19 -6.32 18.61 7.98
N GLY A 20 -5.85 18.71 6.74
CA GLY A 20 -6.24 19.73 5.77
C GLY A 20 -7.49 19.38 4.95
N ASP A 21 -7.84 20.24 3.98
CA ASP A 21 -8.98 20.01 3.08
C ASP A 21 -8.70 18.97 1.99
N GLY A 22 -7.44 18.75 1.64
CA GLY A 22 -7.04 17.80 0.59
C GLY A 22 -7.48 16.36 0.89
N VAL A 23 -7.46 15.94 2.16
CA VAL A 23 -7.87 14.58 2.56
C VAL A 23 -9.40 14.38 2.47
N LYS A 24 -10.18 15.45 2.55
CA LYS A 24 -11.66 15.40 2.55
C LYS A 24 -12.24 14.95 1.20
N LEU A 25 -11.41 14.96 0.16
CA LEU A 25 -11.76 14.45 -1.18
C LEU A 25 -11.82 12.90 -1.22
N PHE A 26 -11.36 12.23 -0.16
CA PHE A 26 -11.26 10.78 -0.10
C PHE A 26 -12.29 10.17 0.88
N PRO A 27 -12.67 8.89 0.69
CA PRO A 27 -13.52 8.17 1.63
C PRO A 27 -12.94 8.19 3.05
N GLY A 28 -13.80 8.15 4.08
CA GLY A 28 -13.40 8.14 5.49
C GLY A 28 -12.28 7.14 5.82
N PRO A 29 -12.40 5.86 5.42
CA PRO A 29 -11.36 4.86 5.67
C PRO A 29 -10.00 5.20 5.04
N VAL A 30 -10.01 5.89 3.88
CA VAL A 30 -8.78 6.36 3.22
C VAL A 30 -8.19 7.54 3.99
N ALA A 31 -9.03 8.45 4.46
CA ALA A 31 -8.60 9.61 5.24
C ALA A 31 -7.95 9.19 6.57
N GLU A 32 -8.50 8.17 7.25
CA GLU A 32 -7.94 7.63 8.50
C GLU A 32 -6.54 7.04 8.31
N HIS A 33 -6.26 6.42 7.16
CA HIS A 33 -4.96 5.85 6.86
C HIS A 33 -4.00 6.86 6.20
N ALA A 34 -4.46 8.08 5.87
CA ALA A 34 -3.71 9.00 5.03
C ALA A 34 -2.37 9.42 5.64
N GLN A 35 -2.37 9.80 6.92
CA GLN A 35 -1.14 10.21 7.61
C GLN A 35 -0.08 9.11 7.59
N GLN A 36 -0.46 7.87 7.93
CA GLN A 36 0.44 6.73 7.94
C GLN A 36 1.01 6.45 6.53
N ILE A 37 0.15 6.39 5.52
CA ILE A 37 0.54 6.09 4.14
C ILE A 37 1.54 7.14 3.62
N LEU A 38 1.22 8.43 3.82
CA LEU A 38 2.02 9.54 3.29
C LEU A 38 3.34 9.70 4.05
N GLY A 39 3.35 9.51 5.37
CA GLY A 39 4.56 9.54 6.19
C GLY A 39 5.54 8.44 5.83
N ILE A 40 5.04 7.21 5.62
CA ILE A 40 5.86 6.08 5.18
C ILE A 40 6.39 6.32 3.77
N LEU A 41 5.57 6.83 2.86
CA LEU A 41 6.00 7.17 1.50
C LEU A 41 7.19 8.14 1.51
N LEU A 42 7.06 9.29 2.18
CA LEU A 42 8.12 10.30 2.19
C LEU A 42 9.39 9.80 2.87
N THR A 43 9.24 9.11 4.00
CA THR A 43 10.38 8.56 4.74
C THR A 43 11.14 7.54 3.90
N ALA A 44 10.42 6.61 3.26
CA ALA A 44 11.00 5.62 2.37
C ALA A 44 11.62 6.26 1.11
N ALA A 45 11.00 7.30 0.54
CA ALA A 45 11.54 8.00 -0.63
C ALA A 45 12.84 8.74 -0.29
N CYS A 46 12.88 9.44 0.85
CA CYS A 46 14.09 10.09 1.35
C CYS A 46 15.21 9.07 1.60
N ALA A 47 14.87 7.91 2.20
CA ALA A 47 15.83 6.85 2.47
C ALA A 47 16.36 6.19 1.18
N ALA A 48 15.51 5.97 0.17
CA ALA A 48 15.89 5.36 -1.10
C ALA A 48 16.89 6.21 -1.89
N GLY A 49 16.65 7.54 -1.95
CA GLY A 49 17.51 8.46 -2.69
C GLY A 49 18.65 9.08 -1.88
N GLY A 50 18.63 8.95 -0.55
CA GLY A 50 19.50 9.71 0.36
C GLY A 50 19.26 11.22 0.27
N ARG A 51 18.04 11.63 -0.09
CA ARG A 51 17.66 13.01 -0.41
C ARG A 51 16.82 13.65 0.68
N GLU A 52 16.77 14.98 0.63
CA GLU A 52 15.86 15.77 1.43
C GLU A 52 14.44 15.71 0.87
N PRO A 53 13.40 15.79 1.72
CA PRO A 53 12.02 15.64 1.29
C PRO A 53 11.56 16.67 0.26
N GLY A 54 12.22 17.84 0.16
CA GLY A 54 11.90 18.87 -0.83
C GLY A 54 12.42 18.63 -2.26
N VAL A 55 13.30 17.65 -2.46
CA VAL A 55 13.99 17.40 -3.75
C VAL A 55 13.87 15.94 -4.22
N LEU A 56 12.82 15.23 -3.79
CA LEU A 56 12.55 13.85 -4.19
C LEU A 56 12.35 13.71 -5.70
N SER A 57 12.92 12.69 -6.34
CA SER A 57 12.68 12.39 -7.76
C SER A 57 11.61 11.31 -7.95
N ASP A 58 11.21 11.13 -9.21
CA ASP A 58 10.24 10.11 -9.61
C ASP A 58 10.66 8.68 -9.21
N GLU A 59 11.94 8.34 -9.35
CA GLU A 59 12.47 7.03 -8.95
C GLU A 59 12.43 6.80 -7.44
N ASP A 60 12.63 7.84 -6.62
CA ASP A 60 12.52 7.75 -5.15
C ASP A 60 11.07 7.43 -4.75
N LEU A 61 10.12 8.15 -5.35
CA LEU A 61 8.69 7.97 -5.12
C LEU A 61 8.20 6.61 -5.61
N LYS A 62 8.66 6.15 -6.77
CA LYS A 62 8.35 4.81 -7.30
C LYS A 62 8.87 3.72 -6.36
N THR A 63 10.12 3.85 -5.90
CA THR A 63 10.76 2.89 -4.99
C THR A 63 9.99 2.81 -3.66
N ALA A 64 9.62 3.95 -3.09
CA ALA A 64 8.81 4.01 -1.87
C ALA A 64 7.40 3.45 -2.05
N LEU A 65 6.72 3.83 -3.14
CA LEU A 65 5.34 3.43 -3.43
C LEU A 65 5.22 1.92 -3.68
N LEU A 66 6.09 1.36 -4.53
CA LEU A 66 6.06 -0.05 -4.91
C LEU A 66 6.80 -0.96 -3.92
N GLY A 67 7.58 -0.38 -3.01
CA GLY A 67 8.26 -1.07 -1.92
C GLY A 67 7.44 -1.00 -0.62
N GLU A 68 7.81 -0.07 0.25
CA GLU A 68 7.30 0.01 1.62
C GLU A 68 5.78 0.25 1.68
N VAL A 69 5.26 1.17 0.86
CA VAL A 69 3.80 1.46 0.85
C VAL A 69 3.00 0.26 0.32
N ALA A 70 3.50 -0.43 -0.70
CA ALA A 70 2.81 -1.60 -1.26
C ALA A 70 2.71 -2.77 -0.27
N ARG A 71 3.66 -2.88 0.67
CA ARG A 71 3.71 -3.91 1.72
C ARG A 71 2.79 -3.63 2.91
N LEU A 72 2.23 -2.42 3.00
CA LEU A 72 1.29 -2.09 4.07
C LEU A 72 0.05 -2.98 3.99
N GLN A 73 -0.35 -3.47 5.16
CA GLN A 73 -1.64 -4.14 5.34
C GLN A 73 -2.72 -3.07 5.36
N LEU A 74 -3.25 -2.77 4.17
CA LEU A 74 -4.33 -1.82 3.97
C LEU A 74 -5.60 -2.57 3.59
N ASP A 75 -6.74 -2.04 4.01
CA ASP A 75 -8.04 -2.53 3.60
C ASP A 75 -8.17 -2.54 2.06
N PRO A 76 -8.82 -3.56 1.47
CA PRO A 76 -8.98 -3.68 0.03
C PRO A 76 -9.75 -2.50 -0.58
N GLU A 77 -10.58 -1.82 0.20
CA GLU A 77 -11.27 -0.58 -0.18
C GLU A 77 -10.36 0.65 -0.20
N VAL A 78 -9.31 0.70 0.64
CA VAL A 78 -8.37 1.82 0.73
C VAL A 78 -7.31 1.75 -0.36
N ARG A 79 -6.80 0.54 -0.63
CA ARG A 79 -5.71 0.28 -1.57
C ARG A 79 -5.85 0.95 -2.95
N PRO A 80 -7.01 0.92 -3.65
CA PRO A 80 -7.14 1.57 -4.96
C PRO A 80 -7.05 3.10 -4.94
N TYR A 81 -7.22 3.74 -3.78
CA TYR A 81 -7.11 5.19 -3.61
C TYR A 81 -5.70 5.67 -3.29
N VAL A 82 -4.80 4.79 -2.84
CA VAL A 82 -3.43 5.16 -2.41
C VAL A 82 -2.67 5.98 -3.46
N PRO A 83 -2.58 5.59 -4.75
CA PRO A 83 -1.84 6.38 -5.73
C PRO A 83 -2.47 7.76 -5.98
N SER A 84 -3.80 7.87 -5.91
CA SER A 84 -4.52 9.15 -6.04
C SER A 84 -4.33 10.04 -4.82
N LEU A 85 -4.31 9.45 -3.62
CA LEU A 85 -4.02 10.14 -2.36
C LEU A 85 -2.61 10.73 -2.39
N VAL A 86 -1.61 9.93 -2.77
CA VAL A 86 -0.23 10.40 -2.92
C VAL A 86 -0.14 11.51 -3.96
N ARG A 87 -0.82 11.37 -5.11
CA ARG A 87 -0.87 12.43 -6.12
C ARG A 87 -1.42 13.75 -5.57
N ALA A 88 -2.52 13.70 -4.81
CA ALA A 88 -3.11 14.88 -4.21
C ALA A 88 -2.14 15.53 -3.21
N PHE A 89 -1.51 14.72 -2.36
CA PHE A 89 -0.52 15.16 -1.40
C PHE A 89 0.70 15.84 -2.05
N LEU A 90 1.30 15.24 -3.09
CA LEU A 90 2.45 15.85 -3.76
C LEU A 90 2.08 17.17 -4.45
N THR A 91 0.83 17.29 -4.94
CA THR A 91 0.33 18.55 -5.50
C THR A 91 0.18 19.62 -4.42
N ASP A 92 -0.31 19.24 -3.24
CA ASP A 92 -0.43 20.11 -2.07
C ASP A 92 0.95 20.60 -1.57
N LEU A 93 1.93 19.69 -1.44
CA LEU A 93 3.30 20.07 -1.07
C LEU A 93 3.93 21.07 -2.05
N GLN A 94 3.62 20.97 -3.35
CA GLN A 94 4.05 21.97 -4.32
C GLN A 94 3.36 23.32 -4.09
N ALA A 95 2.05 23.32 -3.82
CA ALA A 95 1.30 24.55 -3.55
C ALA A 95 1.81 25.27 -2.28
N GLN A 96 2.26 24.51 -1.28
CA GLN A 96 2.88 25.02 -0.06
C GLN A 96 4.37 25.41 -0.22
N GLY A 97 4.97 25.19 -1.40
CA GLY A 97 6.39 25.47 -1.66
C GLY A 97 7.37 24.51 -0.95
N ARG A 98 6.87 23.37 -0.43
CA ARG A 98 7.65 22.36 0.28
C ARG A 98 8.35 21.36 -0.66
N LEU A 99 7.79 21.12 -1.84
CA LEU A 99 8.30 20.16 -2.84
C LEU A 99 8.33 20.78 -4.24
N ALA A 100 9.49 20.75 -4.90
CA ALA A 100 9.60 21.14 -6.30
C ALA A 100 8.80 20.17 -7.20
N GLU A 101 8.13 20.66 -8.26
CA GLU A 101 7.50 19.79 -9.28
C GLU A 101 6.52 18.72 -8.75
N GLY A 102 5.96 18.89 -7.55
CA GLY A 102 5.06 17.92 -6.91
C GLY A 102 3.84 17.54 -7.75
N ALA A 103 3.31 18.45 -8.57
CA ALA A 103 2.22 18.18 -9.51
C ALA A 103 2.64 17.23 -10.66
N ALA A 104 3.86 17.38 -11.19
CA ALA A 104 4.40 16.48 -12.21
C ALA A 104 4.67 15.09 -11.62
N ARG A 105 5.31 15.05 -10.45
CA ARG A 105 5.57 13.82 -9.68
C ARG A 105 4.27 13.12 -9.28
N GLY A 106 3.24 13.88 -8.94
CA GLY A 106 1.90 13.36 -8.66
C GLY A 106 1.25 12.69 -9.88
N ARG A 107 1.42 13.24 -11.10
CA ARG A 107 0.94 12.59 -12.34
C ARG A 107 1.68 11.28 -12.59
N TYR A 108 3.00 11.27 -12.38
CA TYR A 108 3.82 10.07 -12.48
C TYR A 108 3.36 8.97 -11.50
N VAL A 109 3.20 9.30 -10.21
CA VAL A 109 2.67 8.36 -9.21
C VAL A 109 1.28 7.84 -9.58
N GLY A 110 0.40 8.72 -10.07
CA GLY A 110 -0.93 8.32 -10.55
C GLY A 110 -0.87 7.30 -11.69
N ALA A 111 0.10 7.41 -12.59
CA ALA A 111 0.33 6.45 -13.68
C ALA A 111 0.83 5.08 -13.18
N LEU A 112 1.44 5.02 -11.99
CA LEU A 112 1.89 3.76 -11.36
C LEU A 112 0.76 2.99 -10.67
N LYS A 113 -0.51 3.42 -10.78
CA LYS A 113 -1.64 2.78 -10.08
C LYS A 113 -1.73 1.27 -10.34
N GLU A 114 -1.62 0.84 -11.59
CA GLU A 114 -1.71 -0.58 -11.94
C GLU A 114 -0.55 -1.38 -11.35
N ALA A 115 0.67 -0.84 -11.41
CA ALA A 115 1.86 -1.44 -10.81
C ALA A 115 1.72 -1.56 -9.28
N PHE A 116 1.18 -0.54 -8.61
CA PHE A 116 0.94 -0.55 -7.16
C PHE A 116 -0.08 -1.62 -6.73
N LEU A 117 -1.16 -1.74 -7.48
CA LEU A 117 -2.18 -2.76 -7.23
C LEU A 117 -1.62 -4.17 -7.44
N ALA A 118 -0.80 -4.37 -8.47
CA ALA A 118 -0.11 -5.64 -8.70
C ALA A 118 0.93 -5.94 -7.59
N ALA A 119 1.62 -4.92 -7.07
CA ALA A 119 2.73 -5.08 -6.14
C ALA A 119 2.34 -5.61 -4.75
N GLY A 120 1.16 -5.28 -4.22
CA GLY A 120 0.65 -5.92 -2.99
C GLY A 120 -0.67 -6.64 -3.17
N GLY A 121 -0.96 -7.03 -4.41
CA GLY A 121 -2.09 -7.84 -4.81
C GLY A 121 -1.63 -9.16 -5.42
N LYS A 122 -0.93 -9.97 -4.63
CA LYS A 122 -1.13 -11.41 -4.74
C LYS A 122 -1.86 -11.84 -3.48
N PRO A 123 -3.21 -11.94 -3.48
CA PRO A 123 -3.76 -13.04 -2.69
C PRO A 123 -3.02 -14.26 -3.23
N ALA A 124 -2.20 -14.90 -2.40
CA ALA A 124 -1.73 -16.23 -2.72
C ALA A 124 -2.98 -16.99 -3.16
N THR A 125 -3.06 -17.39 -4.43
CA THR A 125 -4.15 -18.22 -4.89
C THR A 125 -4.19 -19.37 -3.90
N PHE A 126 -5.23 -19.41 -3.06
CA PHE A 126 -5.35 -20.40 -2.03
C PHE A 126 -5.58 -21.71 -2.77
N VAL A 127 -4.48 -22.39 -3.12
CA VAL A 127 -4.52 -23.77 -3.57
C VAL A 127 -5.01 -24.51 -2.34
N ARG A 128 -6.29 -24.90 -2.35
CA ARG A 128 -6.86 -25.74 -1.29
C ARG A 128 -5.89 -26.92 -1.12
N PRO A 129 -5.29 -27.15 0.05
CA PRO A 129 -4.45 -28.34 0.27
C PRO A 129 -5.27 -29.63 0.27
N ALA A 130 -6.59 -29.53 0.09
CA ALA A 130 -7.40 -30.65 -0.29
C ALA A 130 -7.23 -30.89 -1.79
N GLU A 131 -6.33 -31.81 -2.13
CA GLU A 131 -6.52 -32.69 -3.28
C GLU A 131 -8.02 -33.03 -3.36
N LYS A 132 -8.60 -33.06 -4.57
CA LYS A 132 -10.00 -33.48 -4.77
C LYS A 132 -10.10 -34.95 -4.35
N LEU A 133 -10.22 -35.21 -3.05
CA LEU A 133 -10.38 -36.54 -2.46
C LEU A 133 -11.60 -37.16 -3.12
N GLY A 134 -11.34 -38.10 -4.01
CA GLY A 134 -12.37 -38.79 -4.75
C GLY A 134 -13.30 -39.50 -3.77
N ARG A 135 -14.59 -39.57 -4.10
CA ARG A 135 -15.61 -40.19 -3.24
C ARG A 135 -15.25 -41.65 -2.83
N ASN A 136 -14.39 -42.34 -3.59
CA ASN A 136 -13.91 -43.69 -3.32
C ASN A 136 -12.52 -43.77 -2.65
N GLU A 137 -11.80 -42.66 -2.47
CA GLU A 137 -10.47 -42.61 -1.85
C GLU A 137 -10.54 -42.94 -0.36
N LEU A 138 -9.42 -43.35 0.24
CA LEU A 138 -9.33 -43.57 1.68
C LEU A 138 -9.54 -42.26 2.44
N CYS A 139 -10.33 -42.33 3.52
CA CYS A 139 -10.67 -41.16 4.30
C CYS A 139 -9.47 -40.70 5.15
N PRO A 140 -9.09 -39.41 5.10
CA PRO A 140 -7.92 -38.89 5.82
C PRO A 140 -8.06 -38.85 7.35
N CYS A 141 -9.23 -39.20 7.90
CA CYS A 141 -9.46 -39.28 9.35
C CYS A 141 -8.84 -40.54 10.01
N GLY A 142 -8.07 -41.34 9.28
CA GLY A 142 -7.40 -42.54 9.80
C GLY A 142 -8.31 -43.76 9.98
N SER A 143 -9.58 -43.70 9.55
CA SER A 143 -10.55 -44.80 9.75
C SER A 143 -10.36 -46.02 8.83
N GLY A 144 -9.47 -45.96 7.83
CA GLY A 144 -9.29 -47.02 6.83
C GLY A 144 -10.49 -47.25 5.88
N LYS A 145 -11.55 -46.44 5.99
CA LYS A 145 -12.77 -46.52 5.18
C LYS A 145 -12.72 -45.54 4.00
N LYS A 146 -13.46 -45.83 2.92
CA LYS A 146 -13.62 -44.89 1.79
C LYS A 146 -14.32 -43.60 2.25
N PHE A 147 -13.91 -42.43 1.74
CA PHE A 147 -14.40 -41.11 2.15
C PHE A 147 -15.94 -41.01 2.14
N LYS A 148 -16.60 -41.58 1.12
CA LYS A 148 -18.08 -41.64 1.03
C LYS A 148 -18.79 -42.41 2.13
N LYS A 149 -18.10 -43.33 2.80
CA LYS A 149 -18.65 -44.18 3.87
C LYS A 149 -18.16 -43.76 5.26
N CYS A 150 -17.48 -42.61 5.36
CA CYS A 150 -16.94 -42.09 6.60
C CYS A 150 -17.39 -40.63 6.78
N CYS A 151 -16.52 -39.65 6.49
CA CYS A 151 -16.84 -38.25 6.74
C CYS A 151 -17.91 -37.64 5.81
N MET A 152 -18.20 -38.26 4.65
CA MET A 152 -19.22 -37.79 3.70
C MET A 152 -20.53 -38.60 3.76
N GLY A 153 -20.53 -39.72 4.47
CA GLY A 153 -21.73 -40.54 4.65
C GLY A 153 -22.46 -40.12 5.91
N LYS A 154 -23.42 -39.20 5.78
CA LYS A 154 -24.60 -39.26 6.66
C LYS A 154 -25.42 -40.49 6.29
#